data_AF-A0A5E4J9S5-F1
#
_entry.id   AF-A0A5E4J9S5-F1
#
_cell.length_a   1.000
_cell.length_b   1.000
_cell.length_c   1.000
_cell.angle_alpha   90.00
_cell.angle_beta   90.00
_cell.angle_gamma   90.00
#
_symmetry.space_group_name_H-M   'P 1'
#
loop_
_entity.id
_entity.type
_entity.pdbx_description
1 polymer ?
#
loop_
_entity_poly.entity_id
_entity_poly.type
_entity_poly.pdbx_seq_one_letter_code
_entity_poly.pdbx_strand_id
1 'polypeptide(L)'
;MEMSSEGSFSPDPVESAAKGVAKGVTEAVLSSTQIKDLIKRFQNGELAFIGDQETINVVKSERQKPEFELFRKYIKNRNIRLQIEMGFALMRLEERGNRKKQDHLKQVILSEFGKSGLHVAELVLTGTFTRYINLLLGTTSNEKELENGVQTVLTDIDRYVIFVKSESTIKEVSKALEIRLITLPNAVIVFSRGQKPQSIASQAISEIAKTIKDYTFEIQIDSKRNQRYDFVMRIQKDTLL
;
A
#
# COMPACT_ATOMS: atom_id res chain seq x y z
N MET A 1 53.70 -4.42 47.05
CA MET A 1 54.38 -4.49 45.74
C MET A 1 53.42 -5.23 44.83
N GLU A 2 52.86 -4.50 43.86
CA GLU A 2 52.33 -4.93 42.54
C GLU A 2 51.43 -6.17 42.41
N MET A 3 50.40 -6.22 41.58
CA MET A 3 49.59 -5.25 40.84
C MET A 3 48.49 -6.08 40.17
N SER A 4 47.31 -5.48 40.02
CA SER A 4 46.13 -5.96 39.31
C SER A 4 46.41 -6.27 37.83
N SER A 5 45.62 -7.16 37.22
CA SER A 5 45.07 -6.89 35.88
C SER A 5 43.79 -7.70 35.60
N GLU A 6 42.67 -7.02 35.80
CA GLU A 6 41.40 -7.32 35.15
C GLU A 6 41.60 -7.26 33.63
N GLY A 7 41.27 -8.35 32.94
CA GLY A 7 41.17 -8.39 31.49
C GLY A 7 39.96 -7.57 31.05
N SER A 8 40.18 -6.27 30.83
CA SER A 8 39.21 -5.39 30.18
C SER A 8 39.08 -5.80 28.70
N PHE A 9 37.87 -6.16 28.31
CA PHE A 9 37.47 -6.24 26.90
C PHE A 9 37.64 -4.85 26.29
N SER A 10 38.70 -4.67 25.48
CA SER A 10 38.86 -3.47 24.67
C SER A 10 37.73 -3.42 23.62
N PRO A 11 36.94 -2.35 23.55
CA PRO A 11 35.98 -2.19 22.47
C PRO A 11 36.73 -2.07 21.14
N ASP A 12 36.24 -2.76 20.11
CA ASP A 12 36.82 -2.84 18.78
C ASP A 12 37.23 -1.43 18.28
N PRO A 13 38.52 -1.19 17.95
CA PRO A 13 39.04 0.13 17.59
C PRO A 13 38.27 0.79 16.44
N VAL A 14 37.70 -0.03 15.54
CA VAL A 14 36.92 0.44 14.40
C VAL A 14 35.53 0.92 14.82
N GLU A 15 34.87 0.25 15.78
CA GLU A 15 33.56 0.64 16.30
C GLU A 15 33.66 1.91 17.17
N SER A 16 34.74 2.02 17.95
CA SER A 16 35.02 3.19 18.79
C SER A 16 35.46 4.40 17.96
N ALA A 17 36.24 4.20 16.88
CA ALA A 17 36.60 5.27 15.94
C ALA A 17 35.39 5.74 15.12
N ALA A 18 34.54 4.82 14.65
CA ALA A 18 33.32 5.17 13.92
C ALA A 18 32.31 5.93 14.81
N LYS A 19 32.16 5.56 16.09
CA LYS A 19 31.35 6.29 17.07
C LYS A 19 31.96 7.65 17.46
N GLY A 20 33.30 7.74 17.58
CA GLY A 20 34.02 8.95 17.97
C GLY A 20 34.03 10.03 16.88
N VAL A 21 34.26 9.64 15.62
CA VAL A 21 34.27 10.58 14.47
C VAL A 21 32.85 11.05 14.13
N ALA A 22 31.84 10.17 14.24
CA ALA A 22 30.45 10.57 14.02
C ALA A 22 29.94 11.55 15.09
N LYS A 23 30.30 11.37 16.37
CA LYS A 23 29.94 12.30 17.45
C LYS A 23 30.65 13.66 17.33
N GLY A 24 31.96 13.66 17.05
CA GLY A 24 32.74 14.90 17.00
C GLY A 24 32.33 15.87 15.89
N VAL A 25 31.84 15.36 14.76
CA VAL A 25 31.40 16.18 13.61
C VAL A 25 29.92 16.59 13.72
N THR A 26 29.08 15.79 14.37
CA THR A 26 27.64 16.12 14.52
C THR A 26 27.35 17.01 15.73
N GLU A 27 28.04 16.83 16.87
CA GLU A 27 27.83 17.66 18.08
C GLU A 27 28.35 19.09 17.93
N ALA A 28 29.34 19.33 17.05
CA ALA A 28 29.93 20.66 16.83
C ALA A 28 29.15 21.54 15.86
N VAL A 29 28.22 20.98 15.06
CA VAL A 29 27.49 21.69 13.99
C VAL A 29 25.98 21.66 14.21
N LEU A 30 25.46 20.72 15.01
CA LEU A 30 24.02 20.53 15.20
C LEU A 30 23.61 20.86 16.64
N SER A 31 22.59 21.71 16.80
CA SER A 31 21.92 21.95 18.07
C SER A 31 21.35 20.66 18.67
N SER A 32 21.15 20.61 20.00
CA SER A 32 20.60 19.43 20.70
C SER A 32 19.24 18.97 20.16
N THR A 33 18.45 19.86 19.57
CA THR A 33 17.22 19.57 18.83
C THR A 33 17.48 18.87 17.52
N GLN A 34 18.48 19.29 16.73
CA GLN A 34 18.88 18.64 15.48
C GLN A 34 19.48 17.24 15.72
N ILE A 35 20.24 17.05 16.80
CA ILE A 35 20.77 15.73 17.19
C ILE A 35 19.62 14.78 17.57
N LYS A 36 18.64 15.26 18.34
CA LYS A 36 17.44 14.47 18.68
C LYS A 36 16.64 14.09 17.44
N ASP A 37 16.49 15.00 16.47
CA ASP A 37 15.83 14.72 15.20
C ASP A 37 16.62 13.70 14.35
N LEU A 38 17.95 13.81 14.31
CA LEU A 38 18.81 12.86 13.61
C LEU A 38 18.70 11.45 14.21
N ILE A 39 18.73 11.35 15.54
CA ILE A 39 18.56 10.08 16.28
C ILE A 39 17.16 9.51 16.03
N LYS A 40 16.11 10.34 16.05
CA LYS A 40 14.74 9.90 15.73
C LYS A 40 14.63 9.41 14.29
N ARG A 41 15.21 10.11 13.32
CA ARG A 41 15.23 9.67 11.91
C ARG A 41 15.98 8.35 11.74
N PHE A 42 17.10 8.19 12.44
CA PHE A 42 17.87 6.94 12.43
C PHE A 42 17.08 5.78 13.06
N GLN A 43 16.44 5.99 14.22
CA GLN A 43 15.60 4.99 14.91
C GLN A 43 14.30 4.66 14.16
N ASN A 44 13.74 5.63 13.44
CA ASN A 44 12.53 5.45 12.65
C ASN A 44 12.83 4.93 11.24
N GLY A 45 14.10 4.98 10.81
CA GLY A 45 14.59 4.39 9.57
C GLY A 45 13.76 4.85 8.36
N GLU A 46 13.21 3.89 7.64
CA GLU A 46 12.36 4.13 6.47
C GLU A 46 11.03 4.84 6.77
N LEU A 47 10.64 5.01 8.04
CA LEU A 47 9.42 5.73 8.44
C LEU A 47 9.71 7.16 8.91
N ALA A 48 10.97 7.59 8.86
CA ALA A 48 11.39 8.89 9.33
C ALA A 48 10.64 10.06 8.64
N PHE A 49 10.24 9.87 7.37
CA PHE A 49 9.51 10.87 6.60
C PHE A 49 8.10 11.16 7.14
N ILE A 50 7.54 10.29 7.99
CA ILE A 50 6.21 10.48 8.59
C ILE A 50 6.23 11.61 9.64
N GLY A 51 7.34 11.81 10.34
CA GLY A 51 7.51 12.88 11.34
C GLY A 51 6.70 12.74 12.64
N ASP A 52 5.49 12.17 12.60
CA ASP A 52 4.64 11.92 13.78
C ASP A 52 4.94 10.56 14.42
N GLN A 53 5.49 10.56 15.63
CA GLN A 53 5.91 9.33 16.32
C GLN A 53 4.74 8.38 16.60
N GLU A 54 3.56 8.90 16.91
CA GLU A 54 2.40 8.06 17.16
C GLU A 54 1.95 7.35 15.88
N THR A 55 1.91 8.05 14.74
CA THR A 55 1.64 7.45 13.43
C THR A 55 2.70 6.43 13.04
N ILE A 56 3.99 6.73 13.28
CA ILE A 56 5.09 5.76 13.07
C ILE A 56 4.86 4.49 13.89
N ASN A 57 4.43 4.61 15.15
CA ASN A 57 4.15 3.47 16.01
C ASN A 57 2.95 2.66 15.50
N VAL A 58 1.91 3.34 14.97
CA VAL A 58 0.79 2.67 14.31
C VAL A 58 1.30 1.85 13.12
N VAL A 59 2.08 2.43 12.22
CA VAL A 59 2.65 1.72 11.05
C VAL A 59 3.52 0.54 11.48
N LYS A 60 4.41 0.74 12.46
CA LYS A 60 5.26 -0.34 13.01
C LYS A 60 4.43 -1.48 13.60
N SER A 61 3.29 -1.19 14.24
CA SER A 61 2.43 -2.23 14.82
C SER A 61 1.74 -3.11 13.77
N GLU A 62 1.51 -2.62 12.55
CA GLU A 62 0.93 -3.41 11.46
C GLU A 62 1.87 -4.53 10.99
N ARG A 63 3.19 -4.34 11.16
CA ARG A 63 4.22 -5.31 10.76
C ARG A 63 4.16 -6.64 11.51
N GLN A 64 3.45 -6.68 12.64
CA GLN A 64 3.33 -7.85 13.50
C GLN A 64 2.06 -8.66 13.21
N LYS A 65 1.21 -8.21 12.29
CA LYS A 65 -0.05 -8.87 11.98
C LYS A 65 0.14 -10.07 11.04
N PRO A 66 -0.60 -11.18 11.25
CA PRO A 66 -0.58 -12.33 10.34
C PRO A 66 -0.87 -11.98 8.88
N GLU A 67 -1.80 -11.05 8.64
CA GLU A 67 -2.13 -10.57 7.30
C GLU A 67 -0.89 -9.93 6.64
N PHE A 68 -0.06 -9.22 7.41
CA PHE A 68 1.15 -8.61 6.91
C PHE A 68 2.22 -9.63 6.52
N GLU A 69 2.34 -10.72 7.26
CA GLU A 69 3.25 -11.82 6.90
C GLU A 69 2.84 -12.48 5.57
N LEU A 70 1.53 -12.63 5.33
CA LEU A 70 1.00 -13.09 4.04
C LEU A 70 1.47 -12.17 2.90
N PHE A 71 1.37 -10.85 3.07
CA PHE A 71 1.81 -9.89 2.05
C PHE A 71 3.33 -9.90 1.84
N ARG A 72 4.14 -10.03 2.91
CA ARG A 72 5.60 -10.16 2.77
C ARG A 72 6.00 -11.36 1.94
N LYS A 73 5.24 -12.45 2.03
CA LYS A 73 5.47 -13.66 1.23
C LYS A 73 5.38 -13.35 -0.27
N TYR A 74 4.35 -12.61 -0.70
CA TYR A 74 4.04 -12.37 -2.12
C TYR A 74 4.55 -11.03 -2.68
N ILE A 75 5.09 -10.14 -1.85
CA ILE A 75 5.47 -8.78 -2.28
C ILE A 75 6.93 -8.54 -1.94
N LYS A 76 7.79 -8.69 -2.96
CA LYS A 76 9.24 -8.55 -2.79
C LYS A 76 9.71 -7.11 -2.81
N ASN A 77 9.01 -6.22 -3.51
CA ASN A 77 9.37 -4.81 -3.58
C ASN A 77 9.15 -4.09 -2.24
N ARG A 78 10.23 -3.53 -1.68
CA ARG A 78 10.23 -2.87 -0.38
C ARG A 78 9.33 -1.63 -0.32
N ASN A 79 9.34 -0.79 -1.36
CA ASN A 79 8.53 0.44 -1.37
C ASN A 79 7.04 0.12 -1.42
N ILE A 80 6.65 -0.90 -2.20
CA ILE A 80 5.26 -1.36 -2.24
C ILE A 80 4.83 -1.94 -0.89
N ARG A 81 5.69 -2.73 -0.22
CA ARG A 81 5.41 -3.19 1.15
C ARG A 81 5.16 -2.02 2.10
N LEU A 82 5.99 -0.98 2.02
CA LEU A 82 5.84 0.20 2.86
C LEU A 82 4.53 0.95 2.58
N GLN A 83 4.13 1.08 1.31
CA GLN A 83 2.83 1.65 0.92
C GLN A 83 1.66 0.84 1.51
N ILE A 84 1.76 -0.49 1.52
CA ILE A 84 0.76 -1.37 2.12
C ILE A 84 0.70 -1.22 3.64
N GLU A 85 1.85 -1.17 4.32
CA GLU A 85 1.92 -0.89 5.76
C GLU A 85 1.21 0.42 6.12
N MET A 86 1.47 1.47 5.32
CA MET A 86 0.80 2.76 5.51
C MET A 86 -0.70 2.68 5.19
N GLY A 87 -1.12 1.86 4.22
CA GLY A 87 -2.54 1.58 3.95
C GLY A 87 -3.26 0.94 5.14
N PHE A 88 -2.62 0.00 5.84
CA PHE A 88 -3.14 -0.56 7.08
C PHE A 88 -3.19 0.47 8.21
N ALA A 89 -2.15 1.30 8.34
CA ALA A 89 -2.16 2.38 9.32
C ALA A 89 -3.29 3.40 9.04
N LEU A 90 -3.53 3.75 7.78
CA LEU A 90 -4.66 4.60 7.38
C LEU A 90 -6.01 3.98 7.79
N MET A 91 -6.16 2.66 7.62
CA MET A 91 -7.37 1.94 8.02
C MET A 91 -7.60 2.03 9.52
N ARG A 92 -6.56 1.78 10.31
CA ARG A 92 -6.62 1.88 11.78
C ARG A 92 -6.88 3.30 12.27
N LEU A 93 -6.33 4.31 11.61
CA LEU A 93 -6.63 5.72 11.91
C LEU A 93 -8.08 6.06 11.59
N GLU A 94 -8.64 5.51 10.50
CA GLU A 94 -10.07 5.66 10.16
C GLU A 94 -10.97 5.02 11.24
N GLU A 95 -10.67 3.79 11.65
CA GLU A 95 -11.40 3.05 12.69
C GLU A 95 -11.41 3.78 14.04
N ARG A 96 -10.30 4.46 14.37
CA ARG A 96 -10.17 5.29 15.58
C ARG A 96 -10.79 6.68 15.44
N GLY A 97 -11.38 7.02 14.28
CA GLY A 97 -11.94 8.34 14.01
C GLY A 97 -10.92 9.47 13.89
N ASN A 98 -9.62 9.16 13.75
CA ASN A 98 -8.55 10.15 13.74
C ASN A 98 -8.31 10.72 12.33
N ARG A 99 -9.30 11.44 11.80
CA ARG A 99 -9.28 12.00 10.44
C ARG A 99 -8.08 12.90 10.17
N LYS A 100 -7.69 13.74 11.13
CA LYS A 100 -6.56 14.67 10.97
C LYS A 100 -5.25 13.92 10.69
N LYS A 101 -4.96 12.85 11.43
CA LYS A 101 -3.76 12.03 11.21
C LYS A 101 -3.87 11.20 9.94
N GLN A 102 -5.07 10.70 9.64
CA GLN A 102 -5.32 9.98 8.40
C GLN A 102 -5.01 10.85 7.18
N ASP A 103 -5.53 12.08 7.14
CA ASP A 103 -5.32 13.01 6.03
C ASP A 103 -3.86 13.45 5.94
N HIS A 104 -3.20 13.69 7.08
CA HIS A 104 -1.77 13.97 7.10
C HIS A 104 -0.95 12.81 6.52
N LEU A 105 -1.22 11.57 6.94
CA LEU A 105 -0.52 10.40 6.41
C LEU A 105 -0.76 10.22 4.90
N LYS A 106 -1.96 10.50 4.39
CA LYS A 106 -2.22 10.51 2.93
C LYS A 106 -1.35 11.52 2.20
N GLN A 107 -1.21 12.74 2.73
CA GLN A 107 -0.35 13.77 2.12
C GLN A 107 1.12 13.36 2.17
N VAL A 108 1.57 12.75 3.25
CA VAL A 108 2.92 12.20 3.38
C VAL A 108 3.16 11.10 2.34
N ILE A 109 2.25 10.14 2.19
CA ILE A 109 2.34 9.07 1.18
C ILE A 109 2.40 9.68 -0.22
N LEU A 110 1.54 10.66 -0.51
CA LEU A 110 1.50 11.34 -1.80
C LEU A 110 2.81 12.07 -2.10
N SER A 111 3.40 12.73 -1.10
CA SER A 111 4.67 13.44 -1.24
C SER A 111 5.85 12.49 -1.48
N GLU A 112 5.88 11.35 -0.80
CA GLU A 112 7.02 10.42 -0.84
C GLU A 112 6.93 9.43 -2.02
N PHE A 113 5.74 8.92 -2.34
CA PHE A 113 5.54 7.85 -3.33
C PHE A 113 4.69 8.28 -4.53
N GLY A 114 4.29 9.55 -4.58
CA GLY A 114 3.42 10.07 -5.63
C GLY A 114 2.02 9.48 -5.59
N LYS A 115 1.26 9.78 -6.66
CA LYS A 115 -0.14 9.39 -6.78
C LYS A 115 -0.34 7.86 -6.76
N SER A 116 0.49 7.12 -7.49
CA SER A 116 0.37 5.65 -7.57
C SER A 116 0.65 5.00 -6.21
N GLY A 117 1.62 5.50 -5.44
CA GLY A 117 1.86 4.99 -4.09
C GLY A 117 0.72 5.28 -3.11
N LEU A 118 0.07 6.45 -3.24
CA LEU A 118 -1.16 6.73 -2.50
C LEU A 118 -2.28 5.75 -2.89
N HIS A 119 -2.47 5.48 -4.18
CA HIS A 119 -3.49 4.53 -4.65
C HIS A 119 -3.24 3.10 -4.15
N VAL A 120 -1.98 2.65 -4.03
CA VAL A 120 -1.65 1.36 -3.40
C VAL A 120 -2.09 1.36 -1.93
N ALA A 121 -1.77 2.42 -1.18
CA ALA A 121 -2.20 2.53 0.22
C ALA A 121 -3.74 2.61 0.34
N GLU A 122 -4.42 3.31 -0.59
CA GLU A 122 -5.88 3.39 -0.65
C GLU A 122 -6.52 2.03 -0.96
N LEU A 123 -5.93 1.23 -1.85
CA LEU A 123 -6.39 -0.12 -2.15
C LEU A 123 -6.46 -1.02 -0.90
N VAL A 124 -5.48 -0.86 -0.02
CA VAL A 124 -5.43 -1.55 1.27
C VAL A 124 -6.44 -0.96 2.24
N LEU A 125 -6.45 0.37 2.41
CA LEU A 125 -7.40 1.09 3.27
C LEU A 125 -8.85 0.69 3.00
N THR A 126 -9.23 0.53 1.74
CA THR A 126 -10.59 0.18 1.32
C THR A 126 -10.90 -1.31 1.42
N GLY A 127 -9.93 -2.15 1.78
CA GLY A 127 -10.07 -3.61 1.77
C GLY A 127 -10.17 -4.21 0.35
N THR A 128 -10.02 -3.40 -0.70
CA THR A 128 -10.02 -3.87 -2.10
C THR A 128 -8.90 -4.88 -2.31
N PHE A 129 -7.73 -4.65 -1.71
CA PHE A 129 -6.56 -5.49 -1.90
C PHE A 129 -6.79 -6.93 -1.42
N THR A 130 -7.33 -7.11 -0.20
CA THR A 130 -7.65 -8.44 0.33
C THR A 130 -8.68 -9.17 -0.54
N ARG A 131 -9.70 -8.47 -1.02
CA ARG A 131 -10.71 -9.04 -1.93
C ARG A 131 -10.09 -9.49 -3.25
N TYR A 132 -9.18 -8.68 -3.80
CA TYR A 132 -8.45 -9.03 -5.01
C TYR A 132 -7.53 -10.25 -4.81
N ILE A 133 -6.84 -10.38 -3.67
CA ILE A 133 -6.07 -11.59 -3.38
C ILE A 133 -6.97 -12.82 -3.30
N ASN A 134 -8.12 -12.74 -2.62
CA ASN A 134 -9.06 -13.85 -2.54
C ASN A 134 -9.58 -14.26 -3.93
N LEU A 135 -9.80 -13.29 -4.80
CA LEU A 135 -10.16 -13.53 -6.20
C LEU A 135 -9.05 -14.28 -6.93
N LEU A 136 -7.81 -13.79 -6.86
CA LEU A 136 -6.66 -14.45 -7.48
C LEU A 136 -6.42 -15.87 -6.93
N LEU A 137 -6.62 -16.09 -5.62
CA LEU A 137 -6.52 -17.42 -5.02
C LEU A 137 -7.53 -18.40 -5.62
N GLY A 138 -8.71 -17.91 -6.03
CA GLY A 138 -9.72 -18.73 -6.71
C GLY A 138 -9.43 -19.01 -8.19
N THR A 139 -8.53 -18.25 -8.82
CA THR A 139 -8.28 -18.30 -10.27
C THR A 139 -6.85 -18.66 -10.68
N THR A 140 -5.92 -18.77 -9.74
CA THR A 140 -4.51 -19.07 -10.04
C THR A 140 -4.21 -20.53 -9.76
N SER A 141 -3.37 -21.13 -10.59
CA SER A 141 -3.06 -22.57 -10.52
C SER A 141 -1.89 -22.86 -9.57
N ASN A 142 -1.08 -21.85 -9.25
CA ASN A 142 0.10 -21.99 -8.41
C ASN A 142 0.52 -20.67 -7.73
N GLU A 143 1.43 -20.79 -6.77
CA GLU A 143 1.92 -19.68 -5.95
C GLU A 143 2.60 -18.56 -6.78
N LYS A 144 3.28 -18.92 -7.87
CA LYS A 144 4.01 -17.98 -8.71
C LYS A 144 3.06 -17.10 -9.54
N GLU A 145 1.96 -17.67 -10.03
CA GLU A 145 0.90 -16.92 -10.70
C GLU A 145 0.23 -15.93 -9.76
N LEU A 146 -0.04 -16.35 -8.52
CA LEU A 146 -0.56 -15.47 -7.48
C LEU A 146 0.41 -14.31 -7.19
N GLU A 147 1.70 -14.62 -6.97
CA GLU A 147 2.74 -13.62 -6.72
C GLU A 147 2.81 -12.60 -7.88
N ASN A 148 2.85 -13.09 -9.12
CA ASN A 148 2.87 -12.24 -10.30
C ASN A 148 1.60 -11.38 -10.41
N GLY A 149 0.42 -11.95 -10.22
CA GLY A 149 -0.86 -11.24 -10.31
C GLY A 149 -0.99 -10.13 -9.27
N VAL A 150 -0.49 -10.37 -8.04
CA VAL A 150 -0.42 -9.38 -6.97
C VAL A 150 0.60 -8.29 -7.32
N GLN A 151 1.82 -8.67 -7.68
CA GLN A 151 2.91 -7.74 -7.96
C GLN A 151 2.58 -6.83 -9.16
N THR A 152 1.98 -7.38 -10.21
CA THR A 152 1.59 -6.63 -11.41
C THR A 152 0.58 -5.54 -11.10
N VAL A 153 -0.47 -5.83 -10.31
CA VAL A 153 -1.46 -4.81 -9.94
C VAL A 153 -0.84 -3.74 -9.06
N LEU A 154 0.00 -4.11 -8.10
CA LEU A 154 0.58 -3.13 -7.18
C LEU A 154 1.63 -2.22 -7.84
N THR A 155 2.36 -2.73 -8.84
CA THR A 155 3.35 -1.93 -9.57
C THR A 155 2.72 -0.97 -10.57
N ASP A 156 1.53 -1.28 -11.11
CA ASP A 156 0.84 -0.45 -12.11
C ASP A 156 -0.63 -0.22 -11.73
N ILE A 157 -0.86 0.19 -10.49
CA ILE A 157 -2.19 0.26 -9.88
C ILE A 157 -3.18 1.11 -10.68
N ASP A 158 -2.71 2.20 -11.28
CA ASP A 158 -3.53 3.11 -12.07
C ASP A 158 -4.05 2.46 -13.36
N ARG A 159 -3.34 1.46 -13.89
CA ARG A 159 -3.78 0.68 -15.04
C ARG A 159 -4.84 -0.34 -14.65
N TYR A 160 -4.72 -0.98 -13.48
CA TYR A 160 -5.62 -2.07 -13.07
C TYR A 160 -6.84 -1.60 -12.25
N VAL A 161 -6.77 -0.42 -11.63
CA VAL A 161 -7.81 0.04 -10.70
C VAL A 161 -8.36 1.40 -11.10
N ILE A 162 -9.69 1.47 -11.14
CA ILE A 162 -10.45 2.69 -11.37
C ILE A 162 -11.08 3.12 -10.05
N PHE A 163 -10.56 4.19 -9.46
CA PHE A 163 -11.18 4.83 -8.30
C PHE A 163 -12.24 5.82 -8.78
N VAL A 164 -13.51 5.46 -8.63
CA VAL A 164 -14.64 6.32 -9.01
C VAL A 164 -14.88 7.34 -7.90
N LYS A 165 -14.91 8.62 -8.28
CA LYS A 165 -15.11 9.74 -7.36
C LYS A 165 -16.47 10.39 -7.56
N SER A 166 -16.86 11.27 -6.64
CA SER A 166 -18.16 11.95 -6.68
C SER A 166 -18.26 12.94 -7.83
N GLU A 167 -17.13 13.46 -8.29
CA GLU A 167 -16.98 14.37 -9.41
C GLU A 167 -16.84 13.65 -10.77
N SER A 168 -16.64 12.33 -10.78
CA SER A 168 -16.55 11.55 -12.02
C SER A 168 -17.87 11.57 -12.77
N THR A 169 -17.78 11.46 -14.09
CA THR A 169 -18.94 11.24 -14.97
C THR A 169 -18.99 9.78 -15.43
N ILE A 170 -20.19 9.31 -15.79
CA ILE A 170 -20.38 7.96 -16.35
C ILE A 170 -19.50 7.77 -17.58
N LYS A 171 -19.52 8.72 -18.51
CA LYS A 171 -18.72 8.70 -19.74
C LYS A 171 -17.22 8.56 -19.50
N GLU A 172 -16.67 9.27 -18.51
CA GLU A 172 -15.26 9.17 -18.14
C GLU A 172 -14.92 7.77 -17.62
N VAL A 173 -15.74 7.23 -16.72
CA VAL A 173 -15.52 5.90 -16.14
C VAL A 173 -15.67 4.81 -17.21
N SER A 174 -16.72 4.86 -18.04
CA SER A 174 -16.95 3.93 -19.15
C SER A 174 -15.77 3.91 -20.12
N LYS A 175 -15.32 5.10 -20.57
CA LYS A 175 -14.18 5.21 -21.49
C LYS A 175 -12.89 4.69 -20.86
N ALA A 176 -12.64 5.02 -19.59
CA ALA A 176 -11.45 4.57 -18.89
C ALA A 176 -11.47 3.06 -18.62
N LEU A 177 -12.64 2.46 -18.44
CA LEU A 177 -12.83 1.02 -18.35
C LEU A 177 -12.59 0.35 -19.70
N GLU A 178 -13.21 0.84 -20.77
CA GLU A 178 -13.05 0.33 -22.14
C GLU A 178 -11.58 0.29 -22.57
N ILE A 179 -10.85 1.40 -22.42
CA ILE A 179 -9.42 1.48 -22.76
C ILE A 179 -8.62 0.43 -21.98
N ARG A 180 -8.90 0.29 -20.68
CA ARG A 180 -8.20 -0.68 -19.84
C ARG A 180 -8.50 -2.10 -20.26
N LEU A 181 -9.75 -2.44 -20.56
CA LEU A 181 -10.12 -3.79 -21.00
C LEU A 181 -9.50 -4.15 -22.35
N ILE A 182 -9.37 -3.20 -23.28
CA ILE A 182 -8.65 -3.42 -24.55
C ILE A 182 -7.15 -3.68 -24.30
N THR A 183 -6.56 -2.94 -23.36
CA THR A 183 -5.11 -2.96 -23.11
C THR A 183 -4.66 -3.92 -22.02
N LEU A 184 -5.58 -4.52 -21.26
CA LEU A 184 -5.30 -5.44 -20.16
C LEU A 184 -5.89 -6.83 -20.42
N PRO A 185 -5.06 -7.88 -20.26
CA PRO A 185 -5.49 -9.23 -20.59
C PRO A 185 -6.38 -9.86 -19.51
N ASN A 186 -6.31 -9.45 -18.24
CA ASN A 186 -6.79 -10.32 -17.15
C ASN A 186 -7.92 -9.73 -16.31
N ALA A 187 -7.72 -8.58 -15.66
CA ALA A 187 -8.73 -8.00 -14.78
C ALA A 187 -8.61 -6.48 -14.68
N VAL A 188 -9.75 -5.81 -14.48
CA VAL A 188 -9.84 -4.40 -14.07
C VAL A 188 -10.75 -4.33 -12.85
N ILE A 189 -10.32 -3.58 -11.83
CA ILE A 189 -11.09 -3.36 -10.61
C ILE A 189 -11.69 -1.96 -10.68
N VAL A 190 -13.01 -1.85 -10.58
CA VAL A 190 -13.68 -0.57 -10.39
C VAL A 190 -14.09 -0.47 -8.92
N PHE A 191 -13.49 0.48 -8.21
CA PHE A 191 -13.79 0.74 -6.81
C PHE A 191 -14.60 2.03 -6.68
N SER A 192 -15.66 1.99 -5.88
CA SER A 192 -16.46 3.17 -5.55
C SER A 192 -16.89 3.18 -4.10
N ARG A 193 -16.91 4.37 -3.48
CA ARG A 193 -17.36 4.59 -2.10
C ARG A 193 -18.37 5.73 -2.05
N GLY A 194 -19.51 5.52 -1.39
CA GLY A 194 -20.60 6.48 -1.35
C GLY A 194 -21.65 6.27 -2.45
N GLN A 195 -22.86 6.79 -2.25
CA GLN A 195 -24.00 6.56 -3.14
C GLN A 195 -23.77 7.07 -4.57
N LYS A 196 -23.29 8.32 -4.72
CA LYS A 196 -23.08 8.91 -6.04
C LYS A 196 -22.00 8.17 -6.86
N PRO A 197 -20.78 7.90 -6.32
CA PRO A 197 -19.78 7.09 -7.02
C PRO A 197 -20.25 5.68 -7.38
N GLN A 198 -21.00 5.02 -6.50
CA GLN A 198 -21.55 3.69 -6.79
C GLN A 198 -22.55 3.69 -7.93
N SER A 199 -23.43 4.71 -7.99
CA SER A 199 -24.37 4.87 -9.10
C SER A 199 -23.65 5.09 -10.42
N ILE A 200 -22.59 5.93 -10.42
CA ILE A 200 -21.74 6.15 -11.59
C ILE A 200 -21.07 4.84 -12.04
N ALA A 201 -20.45 4.11 -11.10
CA ALA A 201 -19.78 2.85 -11.40
C ALA A 201 -20.75 1.81 -11.98
N SER A 202 -21.92 1.63 -11.36
CA SER A 202 -22.94 0.68 -11.81
C SER A 202 -23.45 0.99 -13.22
N GLN A 203 -23.66 2.27 -13.53
CA GLN A 203 -24.11 2.69 -14.86
C GLN A 203 -23.00 2.48 -15.90
N ALA A 204 -21.76 2.86 -15.59
CA ALA A 204 -20.63 2.65 -16.49
C ALA A 204 -20.37 1.16 -16.80
N ILE A 205 -20.42 0.30 -15.77
CA ILE A 205 -20.34 -1.16 -15.94
C ILE A 205 -21.47 -1.66 -16.84
N SER A 206 -22.69 -1.16 -16.65
CA SER A 206 -23.86 -1.57 -17.45
C SER A 206 -23.77 -1.12 -18.92
N GLU A 207 -23.14 0.02 -19.21
CA GLU A 207 -22.86 0.46 -20.58
C GLU A 207 -21.85 -0.46 -21.26
N ILE A 208 -20.77 -0.79 -20.55
CA ILE A 208 -19.69 -1.62 -21.07
C ILE A 208 -20.10 -3.09 -21.22
N ALA A 209 -20.89 -3.64 -20.30
CA ALA A 209 -21.39 -5.02 -20.39
C ALA A 209 -22.25 -5.29 -21.64
N LYS A 210 -22.79 -4.25 -22.28
CA LYS A 210 -23.53 -4.39 -23.55
C LYS A 210 -22.62 -4.59 -24.75
N THR A 211 -21.37 -4.16 -24.65
CA THR A 211 -20.42 -4.14 -25.79
C THR A 211 -19.36 -5.24 -25.69
N ILE A 212 -18.97 -5.65 -24.48
CA ILE A 212 -17.93 -6.68 -24.28
C ILE A 212 -18.55 -8.04 -23.95
N LYS A 213 -18.12 -9.08 -24.68
CA LYS A 213 -18.63 -10.46 -24.50
C LYS A 213 -17.62 -11.43 -23.87
N ASP A 214 -16.34 -11.09 -23.93
CA ASP A 214 -15.25 -11.96 -23.46
C ASP A 214 -14.86 -11.68 -22.00
N TYR A 215 -15.75 -11.05 -21.24
CA TYR A 215 -15.51 -10.66 -19.84
C TYR A 215 -16.66 -11.10 -18.94
N THR A 216 -16.30 -11.51 -17.73
CA THR A 216 -17.22 -11.74 -16.61
C THR A 216 -17.13 -10.60 -15.61
N PHE A 217 -18.21 -10.40 -14.86
CA PHE A 217 -18.36 -9.32 -13.89
C PHE A 217 -18.70 -9.91 -12.53
N GLU A 218 -17.84 -9.67 -11.54
CA GLU A 218 -18.11 -10.01 -10.15
C GLU A 218 -18.31 -8.72 -9.35
N ILE A 219 -19.46 -8.61 -8.68
CA ILE A 219 -19.80 -7.44 -7.88
C ILE A 219 -19.75 -7.84 -6.40
N GLN A 220 -18.94 -7.14 -5.63
CA GLN A 220 -18.91 -7.25 -4.18
C GLN A 220 -19.36 -5.92 -3.55
N ILE A 221 -20.14 -5.99 -2.48
CA ILE A 221 -20.64 -4.82 -1.76
C ILE A 221 -20.27 -4.94 -0.28
N ASP A 222 -19.71 -3.88 0.29
CA ASP A 222 -19.55 -3.70 1.74
C ASP A 222 -20.52 -2.62 2.20
N SER A 223 -21.68 -3.05 2.70
CA SER A 223 -22.73 -2.16 3.19
C SER A 223 -22.32 -1.38 4.43
N LYS A 224 -21.40 -1.90 5.26
CA LYS A 224 -20.95 -1.23 6.49
C LYS A 224 -20.10 0.00 6.16
N ARG A 225 -19.25 -0.10 5.13
CA ARG A 225 -18.37 0.98 4.69
C ARG A 225 -18.91 1.78 3.51
N ASN A 226 -20.09 1.40 3.00
CA ASN A 226 -20.71 1.94 1.80
C ASN A 226 -19.74 1.90 0.61
N GLN A 227 -19.18 0.72 0.35
CA GLN A 227 -18.20 0.46 -0.70
C GLN A 227 -18.72 -0.59 -1.68
N ARG A 228 -18.35 -0.44 -2.95
CA ARG A 228 -18.63 -1.38 -4.03
C ARG A 228 -17.34 -1.65 -4.80
N TYR A 229 -17.16 -2.91 -5.16
CA TYR A 229 -16.03 -3.41 -5.92
C TYR A 229 -16.61 -4.19 -7.10
N ASP A 230 -16.33 -3.72 -8.30
CA ASP A 230 -16.68 -4.43 -9.53
C ASP A 230 -15.38 -4.98 -10.14
N PHE A 231 -15.25 -6.31 -10.16
CA PHE A 231 -14.14 -7.00 -10.81
C PHE A 231 -14.58 -7.40 -12.22
N VAL A 232 -13.95 -6.79 -13.22
CA VAL A 232 -14.19 -7.08 -14.63
C VAL A 232 -13.04 -7.96 -15.11
N MET A 233 -13.30 -9.25 -15.29
CA MET A 233 -12.28 -10.26 -15.55
C MET A 233 -12.46 -10.85 -16.94
N ARG A 234 -11.38 -11.05 -17.69
CA ARG A 234 -11.47 -11.73 -18.99
C ARG A 234 -11.85 -13.19 -18.75
N ILE A 235 -12.80 -13.70 -19.54
CA ILE A 235 -13.13 -15.13 -19.55
C ILE A 235 -11.89 -15.84 -20.08
N GLN A 236 -11.18 -16.55 -19.22
CA GLN A 236 -10.14 -17.47 -19.67
C GLN A 236 -10.86 -18.59 -20.42
N LYS A 237 -10.63 -18.66 -21.72
CA LYS A 237 -10.96 -19.87 -22.48
C LYS A 237 -9.97 -20.92 -22.01
N ASP A 238 -10.30 -21.62 -20.92
CA ASP A 238 -9.63 -22.88 -20.69
C ASP A 238 -9.82 -23.73 -21.93
N THR A 239 -8.69 -24.25 -22.36
CA THR A 239 -8.52 -25.17 -23.46
C THR A 239 -9.56 -26.27 -23.31
N LEU A 240 -10.58 -26.25 -24.18
CA LEU A 240 -11.40 -27.43 -24.42
C LEU A 240 -10.44 -28.52 -24.88
N LEU A 241 -10.01 -29.37 -23.94
CA LEU A 241 -9.56 -30.73 -24.21
C LEU A 241 -10.79 -31.64 -24.17
#